data_AF-A0A9N9XXR8-F1
#
_entry.id   AF-A0A9N9XXR8-F1
#
_cell.length_a   1.000
_cell.length_b   1.000
_cell.length_c   1.000
_cell.angle_alpha   90.00
_cell.angle_beta   90.00
_cell.angle_gamma   90.00
#
_symmetry.space_group_name_H-M   'P 1'
#
loop_
_entity.id
_entity.type
_entity.pdbx_description
1 polymer ?
#
loop_
_entity_poly.entity_id
_entity_poly.type
_entity_poly.pdbx_seq_one_letter_code
_entity_poly.pdbx_strand_id
1 'polypeptide(L)'
;MAVNSLHNIATLIKRLEAVTSRLEDIASSADSLGLHPNEAHIIRDIATALAPASTDPQRPQQPSSEGGLARPPEDIPVDVTLFDSFIKTGIDPFIDLSQKIGGVVAEQVTILRRGFDAQRRILLVISKAKKPHGDKAAEKAYQNVLKPIEDVISSIRQIQQENRGTPAFNMLSTVADGSFALTWTTVESRPWLQVEESLTMAQFFGNKVLKEHPKGSLEAQWVGKYYSLFTELASFLREAYPYGISWNSQGDALSNVIAGDVA
;
A
#
# COMPACT_ATOMS: atom_id res chain seq x y z
N MET A 1 19.86 11.88 17.26
CA MET A 1 19.03 11.18 16.26
C MET A 1 19.79 10.15 15.40
N ALA A 2 21.09 9.87 15.62
CA ALA A 2 21.83 8.84 14.86
C ALA A 2 21.77 7.41 15.46
N VAL A 3 21.40 7.27 16.73
CA VAL A 3 21.49 5.99 17.48
C VAL A 3 20.40 4.98 17.07
N ASN A 4 19.21 5.45 16.67
CA ASN A 4 18.12 4.57 16.23
C ASN A 4 18.37 3.95 14.85
N SER A 5 19.03 4.67 13.95
CA SER A 5 19.39 4.15 12.62
C SER A 5 20.43 3.02 12.72
N LEU A 6 21.41 3.16 13.63
CA LEU A 6 22.41 2.12 13.89
C LEU A 6 21.81 0.86 14.54
N HIS A 7 20.83 1.02 15.45
CA HIS A 7 20.13 -0.12 16.04
C HIS A 7 19.28 -0.91 15.02
N ASN A 8 18.65 -0.21 14.08
CA ASN A 8 17.88 -0.86 13.02
C ASN A 8 18.79 -1.66 12.07
N ILE A 9 19.92 -1.10 11.66
CA ILE A 9 20.90 -1.79 10.81
C ILE A 9 21.49 -3.02 11.54
N ALA A 10 21.88 -2.88 12.81
CA ALA A 10 22.39 -4.00 13.59
C ALA A 10 21.36 -5.13 13.74
N THR A 11 20.07 -4.80 13.82
CA THR A 11 18.98 -5.78 13.91
C THR A 11 18.75 -6.47 12.57
N LEU A 12 18.82 -5.73 11.45
CA LEU A 12 18.75 -6.28 10.10
C LEU A 12 19.91 -7.23 9.81
N ILE A 13 21.13 -6.88 10.22
CA ILE A 13 22.33 -7.71 10.03
C ILE A 13 22.20 -9.02 10.82
N LYS A 14 21.81 -8.97 12.10
CA LYS A 14 21.62 -10.20 12.91
C LYS A 14 20.53 -11.12 12.34
N ARG A 15 19.48 -10.55 11.75
CA ARG A 15 18.41 -11.34 11.10
C ARG A 15 18.91 -11.97 9.79
N LEU A 16 19.71 -11.24 9.00
CA LEU A 16 20.35 -11.78 7.80
C LEU A 16 21.28 -12.94 8.15
N GLU A 17 22.15 -12.78 9.15
CA GLU A 17 23.05 -13.85 9.62
C GLU A 17 22.30 -15.08 10.13
N ALA A 18 21.17 -14.89 10.82
CA ALA A 18 20.33 -16.00 11.28
C ALA A 18 19.63 -16.73 10.12
N VAL A 19 19.23 -16.01 9.07
CA VAL A 19 18.61 -16.60 7.88
C VAL A 19 19.65 -17.35 7.04
N THR A 20 20.86 -16.81 6.88
CA THR A 20 21.93 -17.49 6.13
C THR A 20 22.43 -18.73 6.88
N SER A 21 22.59 -18.66 8.20
CA SER A 21 22.96 -19.82 9.02
C SER A 21 21.93 -20.95 8.91
N ARG A 22 20.62 -20.61 8.90
CA ARG A 22 19.57 -21.61 8.75
C ARG A 22 19.51 -22.21 7.33
N LEU A 23 19.86 -21.44 6.30
CA LEU A 23 19.92 -21.93 4.92
C LEU A 23 21.08 -22.91 4.73
N GLU A 24 22.24 -22.62 5.34
CA GLU A 24 23.43 -23.47 5.30
C GLU A 24 23.23 -24.78 6.09
N ASP A 25 22.50 -24.74 7.21
CA ASP A 25 22.18 -25.93 8.01
C ASP A 25 21.20 -26.86 7.28
N ILE A 26 20.23 -26.30 6.56
CA ILE A 26 19.30 -27.07 5.71
C ILE A 26 20.02 -27.66 4.49
N ALA A 27 20.91 -26.89 3.85
CA ALA A 27 21.69 -27.36 2.71
C ALA A 27 22.67 -28.49 3.12
N SER A 28 23.34 -28.35 4.26
CA SER A 28 24.26 -29.37 4.81
C SER A 28 23.50 -30.65 5.20
N SER A 29 22.29 -30.50 5.74
CA SER A 29 21.43 -31.64 6.06
C SER A 29 20.95 -32.38 4.81
N ALA A 30 20.65 -31.66 3.72
CA ALA A 30 20.23 -32.25 2.45
C ALA A 30 21.38 -33.00 1.72
N ASP A 31 22.61 -32.48 1.80
CA ASP A 31 23.78 -33.09 1.16
C ASP A 31 24.23 -34.38 1.88
N SER A 32 24.04 -34.44 3.21
CA SER A 32 24.37 -35.63 4.02
C SER A 32 23.52 -36.88 3.70
N LEU A 33 22.42 -36.72 2.97
CA LEU A 33 21.49 -37.80 2.60
C LEU A 33 21.55 -38.18 1.11
N GLY A 34 22.34 -37.50 0.28
CA GLY A 34 22.61 -37.91 -1.10
C GLY A 34 21.38 -38.02 -2.02
N LEU A 35 20.40 -37.11 -1.92
CA LEU A 35 19.15 -37.18 -2.69
C LEU A 35 19.03 -36.11 -3.79
N HIS A 36 18.57 -36.53 -4.97
CA HIS A 36 18.34 -35.71 -6.16
C HIS A 36 17.09 -34.80 -6.03
N PRO A 37 16.97 -33.72 -6.83
CA PRO A 37 16.09 -32.58 -6.52
C PRO A 37 14.58 -32.76 -6.74
N ASN A 38 14.04 -33.95 -7.03
CA ASN A 38 12.67 -34.08 -7.53
C ASN A 38 11.69 -34.94 -6.71
N GLU A 39 11.98 -35.23 -5.43
CA GLU A 39 11.09 -36.04 -4.57
C GLU A 39 10.80 -35.42 -3.18
N ALA A 40 10.82 -34.08 -3.07
CA ALA A 40 10.57 -33.36 -1.82
C ALA A 40 9.09 -33.28 -1.38
N HIS A 41 8.22 -34.19 -1.83
CA HIS A 41 6.80 -34.19 -1.46
C HIS A 41 6.37 -35.27 -0.45
N ILE A 42 7.22 -36.26 -0.14
CA ILE A 42 6.81 -37.42 0.68
C ILE A 42 7.22 -37.30 2.17
N ILE A 43 8.09 -36.34 2.54
CA ILE A 43 8.63 -36.25 3.92
C ILE A 43 7.86 -35.26 4.82
N ARG A 44 6.86 -34.52 4.30
CA ARG A 44 6.10 -33.56 5.12
C ARG A 44 5.08 -34.22 6.07
N ASP A 45 4.66 -35.46 5.80
CA ASP A 45 3.54 -36.09 6.52
C ASP A 45 3.93 -36.99 7.71
N ILE A 46 5.22 -37.26 7.95
CA ILE A 46 5.65 -38.21 9.01
C ILE A 46 6.09 -37.52 10.32
N ALA A 47 6.38 -36.21 10.30
CA ALA A 47 6.87 -35.48 11.49
C ALA A 47 5.78 -35.08 12.52
N THR A 48 4.49 -35.36 12.27
CA THR A 48 3.38 -34.96 13.16
C THR A 48 2.96 -36.05 14.16
N ALA A 49 3.63 -37.22 14.19
CA ALA A 49 3.10 -38.40 14.89
C ALA A 49 3.83 -38.84 16.17
N LEU A 50 4.77 -38.08 16.73
CA LEU A 50 5.48 -38.48 17.95
C LEU A 50 5.67 -37.33 18.94
N ALA A 51 4.64 -37.06 19.73
CA ALA A 51 4.78 -36.38 21.04
C ALA A 51 4.06 -37.23 22.10
N PRO A 52 4.75 -37.68 23.17
CA PRO A 52 4.10 -38.44 24.23
C PRO A 52 3.31 -37.50 25.15
N ALA A 53 2.11 -37.95 25.51
CA ALA A 53 1.26 -37.35 26.52
C ALA A 53 1.96 -37.38 27.88
N SER A 54 1.97 -36.24 28.58
CA SER A 54 2.33 -36.16 30.00
C SER A 54 1.16 -35.54 30.76
N THR A 55 0.51 -36.37 31.56
CA THR A 55 -0.44 -36.03 32.60
C THR A 55 0.31 -35.60 33.87
N ASP A 56 0.02 -34.41 34.41
CA ASP A 56 -0.13 -34.21 35.86
C ASP A 56 -0.78 -32.85 36.23
N PRO A 57 -1.41 -32.73 37.41
CA PRO A 57 -2.37 -31.69 37.77
C PRO A 57 -1.77 -30.49 38.54
N GLN A 58 -2.61 -29.46 38.72
CA GLN A 58 -2.45 -28.25 39.55
C GLN A 58 -1.69 -27.04 38.95
N ARG A 59 -2.49 -26.15 38.37
CA ARG A 59 -2.21 -24.73 38.15
C ARG A 59 -2.59 -23.93 39.42
N PRO A 60 -1.70 -23.14 40.04
CA PRO A 60 -2.11 -22.07 40.94
C PRO A 60 -2.77 -20.95 40.12
N GLN A 61 -4.00 -20.58 40.46
CA GLN A 61 -4.66 -19.40 39.91
C GLN A 61 -3.95 -18.14 40.42
N GLN A 62 -3.53 -17.26 39.51
CA GLN A 62 -3.15 -15.88 39.85
C GLN A 62 -4.32 -14.93 39.52
N PRO A 63 -4.58 -13.94 40.39
CA PRO A 63 -5.77 -13.10 40.34
C PRO A 63 -5.72 -12.05 39.23
N SER A 64 -6.90 -11.73 38.73
CA SER A 64 -7.21 -10.62 37.83
C SER A 64 -6.74 -9.30 38.43
N SER A 65 -5.91 -8.56 37.69
CA SER A 65 -5.69 -7.13 37.93
C SER A 65 -6.09 -6.36 36.67
N GLU A 66 -7.26 -5.73 36.75
CA GLU A 66 -7.62 -4.59 35.92
C GLU A 66 -6.56 -3.50 36.10
N GLY A 67 -5.88 -3.18 35.01
CA GLY A 67 -4.93 -2.09 34.93
C GLY A 67 -4.90 -1.62 33.49
N GLY A 68 -5.60 -0.52 33.21
CA GLY A 68 -5.54 0.17 31.93
C GLY A 68 -4.11 0.61 31.66
N LEU A 69 -3.37 -0.19 30.89
CA LEU A 69 -2.10 0.20 30.34
C LEU A 69 -2.38 1.07 29.11
N ALA A 70 -1.97 2.32 29.20
CA ALA A 70 -1.87 3.22 28.06
C ALA A 70 -1.21 2.48 26.89
N ARG A 71 -1.90 2.49 25.74
CA ARG A 71 -1.40 1.91 24.49
C ARG A 71 0.01 2.46 24.23
N PRO A 72 1.03 1.60 24.00
CA PRO A 72 2.32 2.06 23.50
C PRO A 72 2.09 2.89 22.22
N PRO A 73 2.94 3.88 21.93
CA PRO A 73 2.84 4.62 20.66
C PRO A 73 2.83 3.60 19.52
N GLU A 74 1.75 3.59 18.74
CA GLU A 74 1.63 2.71 17.59
C GLU A 74 2.73 3.06 16.59
N ASP A 75 3.69 2.15 16.44
CA ASP A 75 4.64 2.22 15.35
C ASP A 75 3.87 2.14 14.02
N ILE A 76 3.97 3.20 13.20
CA ILE A 76 3.34 3.26 11.88
C ILE A 76 3.86 2.09 11.04
N PRO A 77 2.99 1.31 10.36
CA PRO A 77 3.43 0.19 9.54
C PRO A 77 4.47 0.60 8.49
N VAL A 78 5.39 -0.31 8.17
CA VAL A 78 6.47 -0.06 7.20
C VAL A 78 5.90 0.35 5.84
N ASP A 79 4.87 -0.35 5.35
CA ASP A 79 4.26 -0.06 4.05
C ASP A 79 3.60 1.32 4.02
N VAL A 80 3.01 1.76 5.14
CA VAL A 80 2.46 3.13 5.28
C VAL A 80 3.59 4.15 5.25
N THR A 81 4.72 3.86 5.90
CA THR A 81 5.90 4.74 5.89
C THR A 81 6.51 4.85 4.49
N LEU A 82 6.58 3.74 3.74
CA LEU A 82 7.03 3.74 2.35
C LEU A 82 6.06 4.52 1.46
N PHE A 83 4.75 4.36 1.68
CA PHE A 83 3.73 5.13 0.98
C PHE A 83 3.81 6.63 1.30
N ASP A 84 4.11 7.01 2.54
CA ASP A 84 4.36 8.40 2.95
C ASP A 84 5.57 8.98 2.22
N SER A 85 6.62 8.19 2.05
CA SER A 85 7.76 8.59 1.23
C SER A 85 7.33 8.80 -0.23
N PHE A 86 6.54 7.89 -0.80
CA PHE A 86 6.01 8.03 -2.16
C PHE A 86 5.17 9.31 -2.33
N ILE A 87 4.31 9.65 -1.36
CA ILE A 87 3.56 10.92 -1.38
C ILE A 87 4.54 12.10 -1.39
N LYS A 88 5.53 12.09 -0.48
CA LYS A 88 6.45 13.22 -0.32
C LYS A 88 7.42 13.41 -1.49
N THR A 89 7.91 12.34 -2.10
CA THR A 89 8.92 12.41 -3.19
C THR A 89 8.29 12.30 -4.59
N GLY A 90 7.11 11.71 -4.67
CA GLY A 90 6.31 11.54 -5.88
C GLY A 90 5.28 12.64 -6.03
N ILE A 91 4.24 12.58 -5.20
CA ILE A 91 3.02 13.40 -5.34
C ILE A 91 3.28 14.88 -5.06
N ASP A 92 3.99 15.23 -3.98
CA ASP A 92 4.22 16.64 -3.62
C ASP A 92 4.95 17.41 -4.74
N PRO A 93 6.05 16.91 -5.33
CA PRO A 93 6.67 17.59 -6.48
C PRO A 93 5.77 17.68 -7.72
N PHE A 94 4.83 16.74 -7.91
CA PHE A 94 3.85 16.82 -8.98
C PHE A 94 2.82 17.93 -8.72
N ILE A 95 2.39 18.11 -7.47
CA ILE A 95 1.57 19.25 -7.05
C ILE A 95 2.33 20.55 -7.31
N ASP A 96 3.61 20.64 -6.95
CA ASP A 96 4.42 21.85 -7.18
C ASP A 96 4.51 22.22 -8.66
N LEU A 97 4.70 21.24 -9.55
CA LEU A 97 4.65 21.47 -11.00
C LEU A 97 3.26 21.95 -11.44
N SER A 98 2.21 21.35 -10.90
CA SER A 98 0.82 21.72 -11.22
C SER A 98 0.49 23.13 -10.77
N GLN A 99 1.00 23.57 -9.60
CA GLN A 99 0.85 24.93 -9.10
C GLN A 99 1.58 25.95 -9.97
N LYS A 100 2.75 25.59 -10.53
CA LYS A 100 3.45 26.44 -11.50
C LYS A 100 2.69 26.59 -12.82
N ILE A 101 1.96 25.55 -13.24
CA ILE A 101 1.06 25.63 -14.40
C ILE A 101 -0.17 26.48 -14.07
N GLY A 102 -0.71 26.31 -12.86
CA GLY A 102 -1.81 27.13 -12.35
C GLY A 102 -3.18 26.75 -12.91
N GLY A 103 -4.16 27.62 -12.63
CA GLY A 103 -5.54 27.48 -13.09
C GLY A 103 -6.21 26.18 -12.66
N VAL A 104 -7.13 25.69 -13.50
CA VAL A 104 -7.93 24.47 -13.24
C VAL A 104 -7.09 23.19 -13.17
N VAL A 105 -5.88 23.19 -13.74
CA VAL A 105 -4.95 22.05 -13.62
C VAL A 105 -4.43 21.92 -12.19
N ALA A 106 -4.02 23.04 -11.58
CA ALA A 106 -3.58 23.06 -10.19
C ALA A 106 -4.70 22.64 -9.23
N GLU A 107 -5.94 23.10 -9.48
CA GLU A 107 -7.12 22.72 -8.70
C GLU A 107 -7.39 21.22 -8.78
N GLN A 108 -7.42 20.66 -9.99
CA GLN A 108 -7.69 19.23 -10.20
C GLN A 108 -6.63 18.34 -9.55
N VAL A 109 -5.34 18.71 -9.63
CA VAL A 109 -4.26 17.95 -8.99
C VAL A 109 -4.26 18.09 -7.47
N THR A 110 -4.71 19.23 -6.94
CA THR A 110 -4.92 19.38 -5.48
C THR A 110 -6.02 18.43 -4.98
N ILE A 111 -7.06 18.18 -5.78
CA ILE A 111 -8.07 17.17 -5.47
C ILE A 111 -7.49 15.75 -5.57
N LEU A 112 -6.67 15.47 -6.59
CA LEU A 112 -5.98 14.18 -6.73
C LEU A 112 -5.17 13.83 -5.48
N ARG A 113 -4.47 14.81 -4.87
CA ARG A 113 -3.73 14.60 -3.62
C ARG A 113 -4.60 14.04 -2.49
N ARG A 114 -5.85 14.53 -2.35
CA ARG A 114 -6.79 14.00 -1.36
C ARG A 114 -7.10 12.52 -1.56
N GLY A 115 -7.04 12.04 -2.81
CA GLY A 115 -7.15 10.62 -3.13
C GLY A 115 -6.00 9.79 -2.55
N PHE A 116 -4.76 10.28 -2.66
CA PHE A 116 -3.60 9.63 -2.04
C PHE A 116 -3.64 9.69 -0.51
N ASP A 117 -4.11 10.79 0.07
CA ASP A 117 -4.34 10.88 1.52
C ASP A 117 -5.40 9.85 1.99
N ALA A 118 -6.46 9.66 1.20
CA ALA A 118 -7.47 8.64 1.46
C ALA A 118 -6.92 7.21 1.31
N GLN A 119 -6.04 6.95 0.34
CA GLN A 119 -5.33 5.68 0.24
C GLN A 119 -4.46 5.41 1.46
N ARG A 120 -3.67 6.41 1.90
CA ARG A 120 -2.87 6.30 3.13
C ARG A 120 -3.75 5.94 4.33
N ARG A 121 -4.92 6.58 4.46
CA ARG A 121 -5.89 6.25 5.50
C ARG A 121 -6.38 4.81 5.42
N ILE A 122 -6.71 4.33 4.21
CA ILE A 122 -7.08 2.92 4.01
C ILE A 122 -5.97 1.99 4.48
N LEU A 123 -4.70 2.26 4.11
CA LEU A 123 -3.55 1.45 4.53
C LEU A 123 -3.41 1.36 6.05
N LEU A 124 -3.66 2.46 6.76
CA LEU A 124 -3.70 2.47 8.23
C LEU A 124 -4.86 1.64 8.77
N VAL A 125 -6.06 1.80 8.22
CA VAL A 125 -7.25 1.06 8.65
C VAL A 125 -7.05 -0.45 8.49
N ILE A 126 -6.59 -0.92 7.32
CA ILE A 126 -6.38 -2.35 7.05
C ILE A 126 -5.28 -2.97 7.92
N SER A 127 -4.29 -2.18 8.34
CA SER A 127 -3.20 -2.65 9.21
C SER A 127 -3.67 -2.91 10.65
N LYS A 128 -4.81 -2.31 11.03
CA LYS A 128 -5.38 -2.37 12.38
C LYS A 128 -6.64 -3.21 12.45
N ALA A 129 -7.38 -3.33 11.35
CA ALA A 129 -8.67 -3.99 11.30
C ALA A 129 -8.59 -5.42 10.72
N LYS A 130 -9.53 -6.26 11.15
CA LYS A 130 -9.88 -7.50 10.44
C LYS A 130 -10.68 -7.19 9.18
N LYS A 131 -10.51 -8.01 8.13
CA LYS A 131 -11.32 -7.90 6.91
C LYS A 131 -12.81 -8.06 7.28
N PRO A 132 -13.67 -7.08 6.95
CA PRO A 132 -15.11 -7.23 7.14
C PRO A 132 -15.60 -8.32 6.21
N HIS A 133 -16.06 -9.45 6.76
CA HIS A 133 -16.58 -10.57 6.00
C HIS A 133 -17.80 -11.15 6.69
N GLY A 134 -18.93 -11.21 5.98
CA GLY A 134 -20.17 -11.79 6.49
C GLY A 134 -20.95 -10.91 7.47
N ASP A 135 -20.42 -9.74 7.81
CA ASP A 135 -21.09 -8.68 8.58
C ASP A 135 -21.43 -7.51 7.67
N LYS A 136 -22.71 -7.38 7.33
CA LYS A 136 -23.24 -6.31 6.46
C LYS A 136 -22.98 -4.91 7.02
N ALA A 137 -22.96 -4.73 8.34
CA ALA A 137 -22.71 -3.43 8.95
C ALA A 137 -21.24 -3.04 8.80
N ALA A 138 -20.32 -3.99 9.03
CA ALA A 138 -18.89 -3.77 8.84
C ALA A 138 -18.53 -3.58 7.36
N GLU A 139 -19.16 -4.33 6.44
CA GLU A 139 -19.00 -4.13 4.99
C GLU A 139 -19.47 -2.73 4.57
N LYS A 140 -20.62 -2.27 5.07
CA LYS A 140 -21.09 -0.89 4.84
C LYS A 140 -20.15 0.15 5.42
N ALA A 141 -19.59 -0.09 6.61
CA ALA A 141 -18.60 0.80 7.20
C ALA A 141 -17.34 0.90 6.31
N TYR A 142 -16.90 -0.21 5.71
CA TYR A 142 -15.80 -0.20 4.76
C TYR A 142 -16.11 0.60 3.50
N GLN A 143 -17.33 0.51 2.96
CA GLN A 143 -17.75 1.36 1.84
C GLN A 143 -17.63 2.86 2.18
N ASN A 144 -17.93 3.25 3.42
CA ASN A 144 -17.73 4.64 3.87
C ASN A 144 -16.24 5.03 3.94
N VAL A 145 -15.34 4.09 4.20
CA VAL A 145 -13.88 4.33 4.16
C VAL A 145 -13.41 4.53 2.71
N LEU A 146 -14.02 3.85 1.74
CA LEU A 146 -13.70 3.99 0.31
C LEU A 146 -14.30 5.24 -0.33
N LYS A 147 -15.44 5.73 0.18
CA LYS A 147 -16.20 6.88 -0.35
C LYS A 147 -15.34 8.10 -0.73
N PRO A 148 -14.34 8.53 0.08
CA PRO A 148 -13.51 9.68 -0.29
C PRO A 148 -12.73 9.50 -1.59
N ILE A 149 -12.31 8.27 -1.94
CA ILE A 149 -11.64 8.00 -3.23
C ILE A 149 -12.62 8.18 -4.38
N GLU A 150 -13.85 7.66 -4.24
CA GLU A 150 -14.89 7.82 -5.27
C GLU A 150 -15.25 9.29 -5.50
N ASP A 151 -15.35 10.08 -4.42
CA ASP A 151 -15.64 11.50 -4.50
C ASP A 151 -14.52 12.26 -5.20
N VAL A 152 -13.26 11.94 -4.88
CA VAL A 152 -12.09 12.50 -5.57
C VAL A 152 -12.12 12.20 -7.07
N ILE A 153 -12.34 10.94 -7.46
CA ILE A 153 -12.40 10.54 -8.88
C ILE A 153 -13.55 11.27 -9.59
N SER A 154 -14.70 11.38 -8.93
CA SER A 154 -15.87 12.08 -9.46
C SER A 154 -15.59 13.57 -9.68
N SER A 155 -15.00 14.25 -8.70
CA SER A 155 -14.63 15.67 -8.80
C SER A 155 -13.56 15.92 -9.86
N ILE A 156 -12.52 15.08 -9.96
CA ILE A 156 -11.50 15.17 -11.02
C ILE A 156 -12.16 15.10 -12.40
N ARG A 157 -13.08 14.15 -12.58
CA ARG A 157 -13.80 13.93 -13.83
C ARG A 157 -14.77 15.07 -14.14
N GLN A 158 -15.43 15.63 -13.14
CA GLN A 158 -16.29 16.79 -13.29
C GLN A 158 -15.51 18.01 -13.80
N ILE A 159 -14.37 18.35 -13.18
CA ILE A 159 -13.51 19.47 -13.63
C ILE A 159 -13.10 19.28 -15.10
N GLN A 160 -12.71 18.05 -15.48
CA GLN A 160 -12.35 17.74 -16.86
C GLN A 160 -13.53 17.97 -17.83
N GLN A 161 -14.75 17.58 -17.45
CA GLN A 161 -15.94 17.75 -18.29
C GLN A 161 -16.38 19.22 -18.43
N GLU A 162 -16.30 19.99 -17.34
CA GLU A 162 -16.67 21.42 -17.32
C GLU A 162 -15.70 22.28 -18.13
N ASN A 163 -14.46 21.80 -18.34
CA ASN A 163 -13.42 22.49 -19.08
C ASN A 163 -13.21 21.94 -20.51
N ARG A 164 -14.22 21.26 -21.08
CA ARG A 164 -14.20 20.81 -22.48
C ARG A 164 -13.98 21.98 -23.43
N GLY A 165 -13.06 21.81 -24.38
CA GLY A 165 -12.71 22.82 -25.37
C GLY A 165 -11.74 23.90 -24.90
N THR A 166 -11.33 23.87 -23.62
CA THR A 166 -10.26 24.76 -23.12
C THR A 166 -8.88 24.22 -23.50
N PRO A 167 -7.84 25.08 -23.56
CA PRO A 167 -6.46 24.63 -23.77
C PRO A 167 -5.97 23.62 -22.71
N ALA A 168 -6.52 23.67 -21.48
CA ALA A 168 -6.16 22.76 -20.40
C ALA A 168 -6.73 21.34 -20.57
N PHE A 169 -7.67 21.13 -21.51
CA PHE A 169 -8.46 19.90 -21.58
C PHE A 169 -7.62 18.62 -21.70
N ASN A 170 -6.53 18.64 -22.49
CA ASN A 170 -5.66 17.47 -22.62
C ASN A 170 -4.98 17.13 -21.29
N MET A 171 -4.44 18.12 -20.56
CA MET A 171 -3.85 17.92 -19.24
C MET A 171 -4.87 17.42 -18.22
N LEU A 172 -6.07 18.02 -18.21
CA LEU A 172 -7.16 17.59 -17.32
C LEU A 172 -7.62 16.15 -17.61
N SER A 173 -7.60 15.75 -18.88
CA SER A 173 -7.93 14.39 -19.31
C SER A 173 -6.83 13.40 -18.94
N THR A 174 -5.55 13.79 -19.02
CA THR A 174 -4.43 13.00 -18.51
C THR A 174 -4.63 12.64 -17.03
N VAL A 175 -5.00 13.62 -16.19
CA VAL A 175 -5.27 13.36 -14.77
C VAL A 175 -6.52 12.49 -14.59
N ALA A 176 -7.62 12.80 -15.28
CA ALA A 176 -8.91 12.11 -15.12
C ALA A 176 -8.94 10.65 -15.59
N ASP A 177 -8.09 10.28 -16.55
CA ASP A 177 -7.91 8.89 -16.95
C ASP A 177 -6.94 8.17 -16.00
N GLY A 178 -5.90 8.86 -15.54
CA GLY A 178 -4.95 8.33 -14.58
C GLY A 178 -5.52 8.14 -13.16
N SER A 179 -6.57 8.87 -12.78
CA SER A 179 -7.18 8.76 -11.44
C SER A 179 -7.79 7.38 -11.15
N PHE A 180 -7.97 6.54 -12.17
CA PHE A 180 -8.36 5.13 -11.98
C PHE A 180 -7.33 4.35 -11.14
N ALA A 181 -6.06 4.77 -11.12
CA ALA A 181 -5.05 4.18 -10.24
C ALA A 181 -5.41 4.32 -8.75
N LEU A 182 -6.27 5.28 -8.38
CA LEU A 182 -6.67 5.47 -6.98
C LEU A 182 -7.44 4.26 -6.40
N THR A 183 -8.05 3.42 -7.24
CA THR A 183 -8.87 2.28 -6.80
C THR A 183 -8.07 0.99 -6.64
N TRP A 184 -6.73 1.02 -6.73
CA TRP A 184 -5.92 -0.20 -6.60
C TRP A 184 -6.16 -0.93 -5.26
N THR A 185 -6.56 -0.19 -4.23
CA THR A 185 -6.84 -0.70 -2.88
C THR A 185 -8.01 -1.68 -2.82
N THR A 186 -8.86 -1.73 -3.86
CA THR A 186 -9.96 -2.69 -3.95
C THR A 186 -9.60 -3.93 -4.77
N VAL A 187 -8.38 -4.03 -5.29
CA VAL A 187 -7.95 -5.13 -6.16
C VAL A 187 -7.41 -6.29 -5.34
N GLU A 188 -8.01 -7.47 -5.53
CA GLU A 188 -7.69 -8.68 -4.74
C GLU A 188 -6.42 -9.40 -5.21
N SER A 189 -5.91 -9.13 -6.41
CA SER A 189 -4.68 -9.74 -6.90
C SER A 189 -4.00 -8.85 -7.91
N ARG A 190 -2.68 -8.73 -7.78
CA ARG A 190 -1.82 -7.98 -8.71
C ARG A 190 -2.26 -6.52 -8.94
N PRO A 191 -2.43 -5.72 -7.87
CA PRO A 191 -2.93 -4.34 -7.96
C PRO A 191 -2.08 -3.43 -8.86
N TRP A 192 -0.78 -3.73 -9.04
CA TRP A 192 0.08 -2.98 -9.95
C TRP A 192 -0.38 -3.02 -11.41
N LEU A 193 -1.03 -4.10 -11.86
CA LEU A 193 -1.51 -4.21 -13.24
C LEU A 193 -2.57 -3.15 -13.54
N GLN A 194 -3.45 -2.88 -12.57
CA GLN A 194 -4.45 -1.81 -12.71
C GLN A 194 -3.79 -0.42 -12.77
N VAL A 195 -2.71 -0.21 -11.99
CA VAL A 195 -1.94 1.04 -12.04
C VAL A 195 -1.26 1.21 -13.41
N GLU A 196 -0.74 0.14 -14.00
CA GLU A 196 -0.14 0.15 -15.35
C GLU A 196 -1.18 0.37 -16.45
N GLU A 197 -2.38 -0.18 -16.31
CA GLU A 197 -3.51 0.11 -17.20
C GLU A 197 -3.91 1.59 -17.09
N SER A 198 -3.98 2.13 -15.87
CA SER A 198 -4.29 3.54 -15.64
C SER A 198 -3.25 4.48 -16.27
N LEU A 199 -1.97 4.11 -16.22
CA LEU A 199 -0.91 4.82 -16.93
C LEU A 199 -1.15 4.80 -18.46
N THR A 200 -1.50 3.64 -19.00
CA THR A 200 -1.79 3.48 -20.44
C THR A 200 -2.95 4.38 -20.87
N MET A 201 -4.00 4.49 -20.05
CA MET A 201 -5.12 5.40 -20.28
C MET A 201 -4.67 6.87 -20.22
N ALA A 202 -3.94 7.27 -19.17
CA ALA A 202 -3.43 8.63 -19.02
C ALA A 202 -2.51 9.05 -20.18
N GLN A 203 -1.76 8.10 -20.74
CA GLN A 203 -0.84 8.33 -21.85
C GLN A 203 -1.54 8.79 -23.13
N PHE A 204 -2.80 8.41 -23.36
CA PHE A 204 -3.53 8.81 -24.55
C PHE A 204 -3.61 10.34 -24.68
N PHE A 205 -3.97 11.04 -23.59
CA PHE A 205 -3.99 12.51 -23.57
C PHE A 205 -2.63 13.11 -23.20
N GLY A 206 -1.86 12.46 -22.32
CA GLY A 206 -0.54 12.99 -21.94
C GLY A 206 0.42 13.08 -23.13
N ASN A 207 0.36 12.13 -24.06
CA ASN A 207 1.16 12.18 -25.28
C ASN A 207 0.71 13.28 -26.25
N LYS A 208 -0.54 13.74 -26.18
CA LYS A 208 -0.99 14.93 -26.92
C LYS A 208 -0.38 16.19 -26.34
N VAL A 209 -0.37 16.33 -25.01
CA VAL A 209 0.32 17.43 -24.31
C VAL A 209 1.81 17.44 -24.71
N LEU A 210 2.49 16.28 -24.68
CA LEU A 210 3.88 16.18 -25.10
C LEU A 210 4.13 16.55 -26.57
N LYS A 211 3.12 16.40 -27.44
CA LYS A 211 3.18 16.77 -28.85
C LYS A 211 2.92 18.26 -29.06
N GLU A 212 2.05 18.85 -28.26
CA GLU A 212 1.64 20.26 -28.32
C GLU A 212 2.68 21.21 -27.71
N HIS A 213 3.50 20.71 -26.79
CA HIS A 213 4.48 21.51 -26.06
C HIS A 213 5.94 21.14 -26.42
N PRO A 214 6.86 22.12 -26.47
CA PRO A 214 8.27 21.84 -26.71
C PRO A 214 8.88 20.90 -25.66
N LYS A 215 9.89 20.12 -26.06
CA LYS A 215 10.68 19.33 -25.11
C LYS A 215 11.29 20.23 -24.04
N GLY A 216 11.19 19.82 -22.77
CA GLY A 216 11.71 20.58 -21.64
C GLY A 216 10.80 21.71 -21.14
N SER A 217 9.67 21.97 -21.80
CA SER A 217 8.62 22.85 -21.27
C SER A 217 8.11 22.37 -19.89
N LEU A 218 7.44 23.27 -19.18
CA LEU A 218 6.86 22.95 -17.88
C LEU A 218 5.81 21.84 -18.00
N GLU A 219 5.00 21.86 -19.06
CA GLU A 219 3.98 20.85 -19.35
C GLU A 219 4.60 19.50 -19.69
N ALA A 220 5.71 19.48 -20.45
CA ALA A 220 6.41 18.23 -20.72
C ALA A 220 7.03 17.61 -19.45
N GLN A 221 7.61 18.45 -18.58
CA GLN A 221 8.12 18.00 -17.27
C GLN A 221 6.98 17.49 -16.38
N TRP A 222 5.84 18.18 -16.39
CA TRP A 222 4.64 17.79 -15.65
C TRP A 222 4.10 16.42 -16.09
N VAL A 223 3.97 16.17 -17.41
CA VAL A 223 3.52 14.86 -17.92
C VAL A 223 4.52 13.77 -17.55
N GLY A 224 5.82 14.04 -17.72
CA GLY A 224 6.87 13.09 -17.36
C GLY A 224 6.84 12.72 -15.87
N LYS A 225 6.65 13.72 -14.99
CA LYS A 225 6.49 13.48 -13.56
C LYS A 225 5.22 12.68 -13.28
N TYR A 226 4.09 12.99 -13.91
CA TYR A 226 2.86 12.23 -13.71
C TYR A 226 3.04 10.75 -14.08
N TYR A 227 3.67 10.46 -15.22
CA TYR A 227 3.95 9.07 -15.63
C TYR A 227 4.86 8.35 -14.63
N SER A 228 5.86 9.03 -14.06
CA SER A 228 6.76 8.41 -13.08
C SER A 228 6.00 7.94 -11.83
N LEU A 229 4.95 8.65 -11.42
CA LEU A 229 4.13 8.26 -10.26
C LEU A 229 3.53 6.86 -10.43
N PHE A 230 3.07 6.51 -11.63
CA PHE A 230 2.51 5.18 -11.88
C PHE A 230 3.58 4.10 -11.81
N THR A 231 4.78 4.37 -12.33
CA THR A 231 5.89 3.41 -12.27
C THR A 231 6.38 3.21 -10.83
N GLU A 232 6.48 4.29 -10.06
CA GLU A 232 6.87 4.27 -8.64
C GLU A 232 5.80 3.52 -7.81
N LEU A 233 4.52 3.84 -8.00
CA LEU A 233 3.42 3.18 -7.32
C LEU A 233 3.34 1.69 -7.70
N ALA A 234 3.45 1.34 -8.99
CA ALA A 234 3.44 -0.05 -9.43
C ALA A 234 4.61 -0.86 -8.83
N SER A 235 5.79 -0.25 -8.68
CA SER A 235 6.93 -0.89 -8.01
C SER A 235 6.62 -1.14 -6.53
N PHE A 236 6.13 -0.13 -5.82
CA PHE A 236 5.71 -0.27 -4.41
C PHE A 236 4.68 -1.40 -4.25
N LEU A 237 3.67 -1.47 -5.13
CA LEU A 237 2.62 -2.47 -5.05
C LEU A 237 3.10 -3.90 -5.34
N ARG A 238 4.09 -4.08 -6.21
CA ARG A 238 4.70 -5.39 -6.45
C ARG A 238 5.40 -5.93 -5.21
N GLU A 239 6.06 -5.05 -4.47
CA GLU A 239 6.83 -5.42 -3.29
C GLU A 239 5.93 -5.60 -2.05
N ALA A 240 5.07 -4.63 -1.77
CA ALA A 240 4.25 -4.60 -0.56
C ALA A 240 2.94 -5.38 -0.68
N TYR A 241 2.31 -5.38 -1.86
CA TYR A 241 0.96 -5.96 -2.06
C TYR A 241 0.87 -6.91 -3.28
N PRO A 242 1.77 -7.92 -3.40
CA PRO A 242 1.79 -8.80 -4.57
C PRO A 242 0.46 -9.58 -4.77
N TYR A 243 -0.23 -9.85 -3.68
CA TYR A 243 -1.51 -10.59 -3.64
C TYR A 243 -2.68 -9.70 -3.21
N GLY A 244 -2.59 -8.40 -3.50
CA GLY A 244 -3.59 -7.43 -3.07
C GLY A 244 -3.45 -7.03 -1.61
N ILE A 245 -4.46 -6.29 -1.13
CA ILE A 245 -4.48 -5.77 0.23
C ILE A 245 -4.58 -6.89 1.27
N SER A 246 -3.61 -6.92 2.19
CA SER A 246 -3.58 -7.85 3.32
C SER A 246 -4.10 -7.16 4.59
N TRP A 247 -5.19 -7.69 5.13
CA TRP A 247 -5.77 -7.21 6.38
C TRP A 247 -5.09 -7.85 7.60
N ASN A 248 -5.10 -7.15 8.73
CA ASN A 248 -4.57 -7.72 9.97
C ASN A 248 -5.53 -8.77 10.54
N SER A 249 -5.15 -10.05 10.45
CA SER A 249 -5.95 -11.18 10.96
C SER A 249 -6.15 -11.13 12.47
N GLN A 250 -5.26 -10.48 13.20
CA GLN A 250 -5.34 -10.24 14.65
C GLN A 250 -5.84 -8.83 14.98
N GLY A 251 -6.30 -8.07 13.98
CA GLY A 251 -6.80 -6.72 14.14
C GLY A 251 -8.10 -6.64 14.93
N ASP A 252 -8.47 -5.41 15.26
CA ASP A 252 -9.75 -5.08 15.87
C ASP A 252 -10.90 -5.14 14.85
N ALA A 253 -12.13 -5.09 15.36
CA ALA A 253 -13.29 -4.87 14.49
C ALA A 253 -13.15 -3.53 13.76
N LEU A 254 -13.48 -3.50 12.47
CA LEU A 254 -13.35 -2.31 11.62
C LEU A 254 -14.05 -1.08 12.22
N SER A 255 -15.22 -1.28 12.86
CA SER A 255 -15.95 -0.20 13.55
C SER A 255 -15.13 0.47 14.65
N ASN A 256 -14.35 -0.30 15.41
CA ASN A 256 -13.53 0.22 16.50
C ASN A 256 -12.32 1.00 15.95
N VAL A 257 -11.71 0.49 14.88
CA VAL A 257 -10.57 1.14 14.22
C VAL A 257 -10.99 2.48 13.62
N ILE A 258 -12.11 2.52 12.88
CA ILE A 258 -12.61 3.76 12.29
C ILE A 258 -12.99 4.77 13.39
N ALA A 259 -13.61 4.33 14.49
CA ALA A 259 -13.96 5.22 15.59
C ALA A 259 -12.71 5.82 16.29
N GLY A 260 -11.64 5.02 16.43
CA GLY A 260 -10.37 5.48 17.01
C GLY A 260 -9.53 6.38 16.11
N ASP A 261 -9.77 6.36 14.79
CA ASP A 261 -9.12 7.23 13.80
C ASP A 261 -9.76 8.64 13.72
N VAL A 262 -10.98 8.79 14.27
CA VAL A 262 -11.73 10.06 14.33
C VAL A 262 -11.55 10.80 15.66
N ALA A 263 -10.93 10.15 16.66
CA ALA A 263 -10.63 10.70 17.98
C ALA A 263 -9.21 11.30 18.04
#